data_AF-A0A7J4S593-F1
#
_entry.id   AF-A0A7J4S593-F1
#
_cell.length_a   1.000
_cell.length_b   1.000
_cell.length_c   1.000
_cell.angle_alpha   90.00
_cell.angle_beta   90.00
_cell.angle_gamma   90.00
#
_symmetry.space_group_name_H-M   'P 1'
#
loop_
_entity.id
_entity.type
_entity.pdbx_description
1 polymer ?
#
loop_
_entity_poly.entity_id
_entity_poly.type
_entity_poly.pdbx_seq_one_letter_code
_entity_poly.pdbx_strand_id
1 'polypeptide(L)' 'VPKDLLEELQAKDAVRSLFPLDYFSNMVKAISSAPTVALFLGTDYPVRMEFKIAAGKGEVKYLLAPRIESD' A
#
# COMPACT_ATOMS: atom_id res chain seq x y z
N VAL A 1 -2.82 -12.40 -0.97
CA VAL A 1 -2.72 -12.28 -2.45
C VAL A 1 -1.81 -13.43 -2.92
N PRO A 2 -2.24 -14.28 -3.86
CA PRO A 2 -1.37 -15.30 -4.47
C PRO A 2 -0.10 -14.68 -5.04
N LYS A 3 1.03 -15.40 -4.97
CA LYS A 3 2.34 -14.90 -5.45
C LYS A 3 2.32 -14.60 -6.95
N ASP A 4 1.52 -15.36 -7.67
CA ASP A 4 1.32 -15.36 -9.11
C ASP A 4 0.59 -14.09 -9.62
N LEU A 5 -0.02 -13.30 -8.71
CA LEU A 5 -0.61 -12.00 -9.03
C LEU A 5 0.34 -10.83 -8.76
N LEU A 6 1.57 -11.08 -8.33
CA LEU A 6 2.57 -10.05 -8.09
C LEU A 6 3.19 -9.64 -9.43
N GLU A 7 2.90 -8.42 -9.88
CA GLU A 7 3.47 -7.88 -11.12
C GLU A 7 4.96 -7.52 -10.95
N GLU A 8 5.32 -6.88 -9.83
CA GLU A 8 6.67 -6.40 -9.59
C GLU A 8 7.00 -6.32 -8.10
N LEU A 9 8.27 -6.58 -7.74
CA LEU A 9 8.82 -6.35 -6.41
C LEU A 9 10.22 -5.74 -6.53
N GLN A 10 10.38 -4.53 -6.02
CA GLN A 10 11.66 -3.84 -5.96
C GLN A 10 12.01 -3.55 -4.50
N ALA A 11 13.15 -4.06 -4.04
CA ALA A 11 13.68 -3.79 -2.70
C ALA A 11 15.20 -3.63 -2.79
N LYS A 12 15.72 -2.50 -2.32
CA LYS A 12 17.17 -2.25 -2.26
C LYS A 12 17.80 -2.91 -1.03
N ASP A 13 17.07 -2.88 0.08
CA ASP A 13 17.47 -3.40 1.38
C ASP A 13 16.29 -4.16 2.00
N ALA A 14 16.57 -4.95 3.04
CA ALA A 14 15.53 -5.57 3.83
C ALA A 14 14.73 -4.49 4.58
N VAL A 15 13.43 -4.42 4.31
CA VAL A 15 12.50 -3.48 4.96
C VAL A 15 11.48 -4.23 5.81
N ARG A 16 11.11 -3.65 6.94
CA ARG A 16 10.06 -4.16 7.83
C ARG A 16 9.25 -3.00 8.35
N SER A 17 7.93 -3.17 8.35
CA SER A 17 7.01 -2.16 8.83
C SER A 17 5.82 -2.84 9.52
N LEU A 18 5.27 -2.21 10.55
CA LEU A 18 4.14 -2.71 11.32
C LEU A 18 2.99 -1.70 11.26
N PHE A 19 1.81 -2.16 10.85
CA PHE A 19 0.62 -1.31 10.72
C PHE A 19 -0.62 -2.04 11.20
N PRO A 20 -1.61 -1.33 11.80
CA PRO A 20 -2.89 -1.93 12.10
C PRO A 20 -3.63 -2.31 10.80
N LEU A 21 -4.03 -3.57 10.69
CA LEU A 21 -4.71 -4.11 9.50
C LEU A 21 -6.09 -3.48 9.23
N ASP A 22 -6.70 -2.88 10.24
CA ASP A 22 -8.01 -2.21 10.12
C ASP A 22 -7.94 -1.02 9.16
N TYR A 23 -6.82 -0.29 9.13
CA TYR A 23 -6.62 0.81 8.19
C TYR A 23 -6.49 0.32 6.75
N PHE A 24 -5.71 -0.75 6.54
CA PHE A 24 -5.60 -1.40 5.24
C PHE A 24 -6.94 -1.89 4.73
N SER A 25 -7.76 -2.47 5.61
CA SER A 25 -9.09 -3.00 5.23
C SER A 25 -10.02 -1.91 4.66
N ASN A 26 -9.97 -0.70 5.21
CA ASN A 26 -10.74 0.43 4.67
C ASN A 26 -10.19 0.94 3.34
N MET A 27 -8.86 0.97 3.20
CA MET A 27 -8.20 1.39 1.96
C MET A 27 -8.46 0.41 0.82
N VAL A 28 -8.47 -0.90 1.08
CA VAL A 28 -8.73 -1.96 0.09
C VAL A 28 -10.12 -1.85 -0.54
N LYS A 29 -11.13 -1.39 0.20
CA LYS A 29 -12.48 -1.17 -0.36
C LYS A 29 -12.46 -0.18 -1.53
N ALA A 30 -11.63 0.87 -1.44
CA ALA A 30 -11.49 1.88 -2.48
C ALA A 30 -10.74 1.35 -3.73
N ILE A 31 -9.87 0.34 -3.56
CA ILE A 31 -9.08 -0.26 -4.66
C ILE A 31 -9.96 -1.09 -5.60
N SER A 32 -11.17 -1.51 -5.20
CA SER A 32 -12.03 -2.43 -5.99
C SER A 32 -12.28 -2.03 -7.45
N SER A 33 -12.03 -0.78 -7.82
CA SER A 33 -12.13 -0.26 -9.19
C SER A 33 -10.82 -0.27 -10.00
N ALA A 34 -9.69 -0.61 -9.38
CA ALA A 34 -8.35 -0.55 -9.96
C ALA A 34 -7.80 -1.96 -10.23
N PRO A 35 -7.23 -2.21 -11.42
CA PRO A 35 -6.68 -3.51 -11.78
C PRO A 35 -5.37 -3.84 -11.04
N THR A 36 -4.57 -2.81 -10.74
CA THR A 36 -3.25 -2.92 -10.12
C THR A 36 -3.13 -1.87 -9.02
N VAL A 37 -2.43 -2.22 -7.93
CA VAL A 37 -2.08 -1.31 -6.84
C VAL A 37 -0.58 -1.37 -6.58
N ALA A 38 0.04 -0.20 -6.41
CA ALA A 38 1.43 -0.08 -5.99
C ALA A 38 1.47 0.20 -4.48
N LEU A 39 2.21 -0.64 -3.74
CA LEU A 39 2.51 -0.42 -2.33
C LEU A 39 3.98 -0.05 -2.17
N PHE A 40 4.23 1.03 -1.45
CA PHE A 40 5.57 1.42 -1.04
C PHE A 40 5.69 1.26 0.47
N LEU A 41 6.61 0.39 0.86
CA LEU A 41 6.91 0.06 2.25
C LEU A 41 8.31 0.56 2.59
N GLY A 42 8.48 1.10 3.79
CA GLY A 42 9.76 1.54 4.32
C GLY A 42 9.83 1.38 5.82
N THR A 43 11.03 1.18 6.35
CA THR A 43 11.28 1.12 7.80
C THR A 43 11.06 2.51 8.40
N ASP A 44 10.12 2.64 9.34
CA ASP A 44 9.75 3.92 9.98
C ASP A 44 9.24 5.01 9.02
N TYR A 45 8.82 4.64 7.81
CA TYR A 45 8.19 5.54 6.84
C TYR A 45 6.68 5.28 6.71
N PRO A 46 5.87 6.30 6.37
CA PRO A 46 4.48 6.10 6.00
C PRO A 46 4.33 5.09 4.86
N VAL A 47 3.37 4.16 4.97
CA VAL A 47 2.97 3.37 3.81
C VAL A 47 2.33 4.31 2.82
N ARG A 48 2.76 4.18 1.58
CA ARG A 48 2.10 4.82 0.45
C ARG A 48 1.45 3.76 -0.42
N MET A 49 0.19 3.98 -0.75
CA MET A 49 -0.56 3.12 -1.65
C MET A 49 -1.11 3.96 -2.79
N GLU A 50 -0.79 3.56 -4.01
CA GLU A 50 -1.13 4.30 -5.23
C GLU A 50 -1.87 3.38 -6.20
N PHE A 51 -2.97 3.87 -6.77
CA PHE A 51 -3.70 3.15 -7.81
C PHE A 51 -4.43 4.13 -8.74
N LYS A 52 -4.70 3.67 -9.95
CA LYS A 52 -5.40 4.44 -10.98
C LYS A 52 -6.89 4.14 -10.96
N ILE A 53 -7.70 5.17 -11.17
CA ILE A 53 -9.16 5.09 -11.28
C ILE A 53 -9.61 5.69 -12.62
N ALA A 54 -10.90 5.53 -12.95
CA ALA A 54 -11.52 6.12 -14.14
C ALA A 54 -10.74 5.82 -15.44
N ALA A 55 -10.35 4.55 -15.63
CA ALA A 55 -9.54 4.08 -16.77
C ALA A 55 -8.23 4.87 -16.96
N GLY A 56 -7.56 5.22 -15.85
CA GLY A 56 -6.29 5.94 -15.86
C GLY A 56 -6.41 7.46 -15.90
N LYS A 57 -7.63 8.00 -15.87
CA LYS A 57 -7.88 9.46 -15.87
C LYS A 57 -7.85 10.08 -14.46
N GLY A 58 -7.74 9.26 -13.43
CA GLY A 58 -7.57 9.71 -12.05
C GLY A 58 -6.56 8.84 -11.31
N GLU A 59 -5.95 9.42 -10.29
CA GLU A 59 -4.98 8.76 -9.42
C GLU A 59 -5.39 8.97 -7.97
N VAL A 60 -5.30 7.89 -7.19
CA VAL A 60 -5.54 7.93 -5.75
C VAL A 60 -4.23 7.60 -5.06
N LYS A 61 -3.89 8.43 -4.08
CA LYS A 61 -2.70 8.27 -3.25
C LYS A 61 -3.10 8.31 -1.78
N TYR A 62 -2.96 7.17 -1.12
CA TYR A 62 -3.12 7.08 0.32
C TYR A 62 -1.76 7.09 1.01
N LEU A 63 -1.70 7.79 2.14
CA LEU A 63 -0.56 7.80 3.05
C LEU A 63 -1.05 7.38 4.43
N LEU A 64 -0.44 6.33 4.98
CA LEU A 64 -0.71 5.85 6.32
C LEU A 64 0.57 5.95 7.15
N ALA A 65 0.58 6.85 8.12
CA ALA A 65 1.71 6.97 9.03
C ALA A 65 1.88 5.69 9.88
N PRO A 66 3.13 5.26 10.15
CA PRO A 66 3.37 4.21 11.11
C PRO A 66 2.90 4.69 12.48
N ARG A 67 2.22 3.82 13.23
CA ARG A 67 2.02 4.07 14.65
C ARG A 67 3.31 3.69 15.37
N ILE A 68 3.86 4.62 16.13
CA ILE A 68 4.93 4.31 17.09
C ILE A 68 4.22 3.66 18.29
N GLU A 69 4.54 2.42 18.62
CA GLU A 69 4.20 1.88 19.95
C GLU A 69 4.97 2.74 20.96
N SER A 70 4.24 3.53 21.74
CA SER A 70 4.75 4.06 22.99
C SER A 70 4.76 2.90 23.98
N ASP A 71 5.94 2.32 24.21
CA ASP A 71 6.23 1.69 25.49
C ASP A 71 6.22 2.73 26.62
#